data_AF-A0A4R1W7D3-F1
#
_entry.id   AF-A0A4R1W7D3-F1
#
_cell.length_a   1.000
_cell.length_b   1.000
_cell.length_c   1.000
_cell.angle_alpha   90.00
_cell.angle_beta   90.00
_cell.angle_gamma   90.00
#
_symmetry.space_group_name_H-M   'P 1'
#
loop_
_entity.id
_entity.type
_entity.pdbx_description
1 polymer ?
#
loop_
_entity_poly.entity_id
_entity_poly.type
_entity_poly.pdbx_seq_one_letter_code
_entity_poly.pdbx_strand_id
1 'polypeptide(L)'
;MDATESADLYAATRARVTEAAQALTAEQLNTRVPACPDWTVHDLISHLAGVARDFVAGNLDGAPRPPWTAVQVKARQVLPVDAILEEWAETGPTLEKLIRSGSTTHPLVCHPYVDAGTHEADLHGAIGTGRPPCPACHSALILSTTELPCGQGGFDSRRLVLSLA
;
A
#
# COMPACT_ATOMS: atom_id res chain seq x y z
N MET A 1 -1.38 -5.69 16.73
CA MET A 1 -1.41 -4.27 16.34
C MET A 1 -2.84 -3.80 16.43
N ASP A 2 -3.10 -2.74 17.17
CA ASP A 2 -4.45 -2.16 17.24
C ASP A 2 -4.69 -1.13 16.12
N ALA A 3 -5.93 -0.66 15.99
CA ALA A 3 -6.33 0.27 14.93
C ALA A 3 -5.63 1.65 15.02
N THR A 4 -5.27 2.09 16.23
CA THR A 4 -4.56 3.35 16.43
C THR A 4 -3.13 3.22 15.94
N GLU A 5 -2.44 2.17 16.36
CA GLU A 5 -1.08 1.85 15.93
C GLU A 5 -1.00 1.67 14.41
N SER A 6 -1.95 0.97 13.80
CA SER A 6 -2.06 0.81 12.34
C SER A 6 -2.19 2.15 11.61
N ALA A 7 -3.07 3.04 12.10
CA ALA A 7 -3.27 4.35 11.51
C ALA A 7 -2.03 5.25 11.65
N ASP A 8 -1.34 5.20 12.80
CA ASP A 8 -0.12 5.97 13.04
C ASP A 8 1.02 5.50 12.10
N LEU A 9 1.18 4.20 11.91
CA LEU A 9 2.17 3.62 10.99
C LEU A 9 1.88 3.99 9.53
N TYR A 10 0.62 3.92 9.12
CA TYR A 10 0.21 4.36 7.78
C TYR A 10 0.51 5.85 7.58
N ALA A 11 0.13 6.71 8.52
CA ALA A 11 0.36 8.15 8.44
C ALA A 11 1.86 8.49 8.35
N ALA A 12 2.68 7.85 9.19
CA ALA A 12 4.13 8.04 9.18
C ALA A 12 4.77 7.58 7.87
N THR A 13 4.31 6.45 7.32
CA THR A 13 4.78 5.92 6.04
C THR A 13 4.41 6.83 4.88
N ARG A 14 3.16 7.29 4.83
CA ARG A 14 2.69 8.26 3.84
C ARG A 14 3.54 9.53 3.84
N ALA A 15 3.86 10.06 5.02
CA ALA A 15 4.71 11.24 5.14
C ALA A 15 6.12 11.02 4.54
N ARG A 16 6.76 9.90 4.88
CA ARG A 16 8.11 9.57 4.37
C ARG A 16 8.13 9.31 2.87
N VAL A 17 7.14 8.57 2.34
CA VAL A 17 7.02 8.33 0.90
C VAL A 17 6.76 9.64 0.16
N THR A 18 5.93 10.54 0.71
CA THR A 18 5.68 11.86 0.13
C THR A 18 6.97 12.69 0.07
N GLU A 19 7.71 12.75 1.18
CA GLU A 19 8.99 13.46 1.25
C GLU A 19 10.00 12.90 0.24
N ALA A 20 10.13 11.57 0.16
CA ALA A 20 11.01 10.91 -0.80
C ALA A 20 10.60 11.23 -2.25
N ALA A 21 9.30 11.16 -2.56
CA ALA A 21 8.76 11.40 -3.89
C ALA A 21 8.98 12.85 -4.36
N GLN A 22 8.85 13.84 -3.48
CA GLN A 22 9.09 15.26 -3.78
C GLN A 22 10.54 15.57 -4.17
N ALA A 23 11.49 14.72 -3.75
CA ALA A 23 12.91 14.87 -4.09
C ALA A 23 13.30 14.15 -5.39
N LEU A 24 12.39 13.41 -6.03
CA LEU A 24 12.71 12.62 -7.23
C LEU A 24 12.73 13.47 -8.49
N THR A 25 13.70 13.16 -9.35
CA THR A 25 13.72 13.64 -10.73
C THR A 25 12.75 12.85 -11.62
N ALA A 26 12.42 13.40 -12.79
CA ALA A 26 11.61 12.69 -13.79
C ALA A 26 12.25 11.36 -14.23
N GLU A 27 13.59 11.26 -14.28
CA GLU A 27 14.27 10.00 -14.60
C GLU A 27 14.06 8.96 -13.50
N GLN A 28 14.21 9.36 -12.23
CA GLN A 28 13.99 8.47 -11.09
C GLN A 28 12.53 8.02 -10.96
N LEU A 29 11.56 8.89 -11.30
CA LEU A 29 10.14 8.51 -11.36
C LEU A 29 9.85 7.45 -12.42
N ASN A 30 10.64 7.40 -13.49
CA ASN A 30 10.53 6.41 -14.57
C ASN A 30 11.32 5.12 -14.30
N THR A 31 12.09 5.04 -13.21
CA THR A 31 12.82 3.83 -12.82
C THR A 31 11.86 2.68 -12.55
N ARG A 32 12.18 1.49 -13.06
CA ARG A 32 11.41 0.26 -12.81
C ARG A 32 11.59 -0.21 -11.38
N VAL A 33 10.49 -0.67 -10.77
CA VAL A 33 10.50 -1.22 -9.41
C VAL A 33 10.86 -2.71 -9.48
N PRO A 34 11.99 -3.19 -8.91
CA PRO A 34 12.40 -4.58 -9.06
C PRO A 34 11.39 -5.62 -8.52
N ALA A 35 10.70 -5.28 -7.43
CA ALA A 35 9.66 -6.14 -6.84
C ALA A 35 8.34 -6.12 -7.62
N CYS A 36 8.11 -5.09 -8.44
CA CYS A 36 6.94 -4.92 -9.30
C CYS A 36 7.40 -4.50 -10.71
N PRO A 37 7.98 -5.43 -11.51
CA PRO A 37 8.71 -5.07 -12.74
C PRO A 37 7.89 -4.33 -13.81
N ASP A 38 6.56 -4.51 -13.79
CA ASP A 38 5.65 -3.83 -14.69
C ASP A 38 5.40 -2.36 -14.30
N TRP A 39 5.82 -1.96 -13.10
CA TRP A 39 5.61 -0.63 -12.54
C TRP A 39 6.89 0.20 -12.57
N THR A 40 6.70 1.49 -12.85
CA THR A 40 7.67 2.54 -12.54
C THR A 40 7.48 3.02 -11.09
N VAL A 41 8.41 3.83 -10.58
CA VAL A 41 8.24 4.50 -9.29
C VAL A 41 6.98 5.40 -9.29
N HIS A 42 6.67 6.06 -10.41
CA HIS A 42 5.44 6.83 -10.57
C HIS A 42 4.18 5.95 -10.43
N ASP A 43 4.18 4.75 -11.03
CA ASP A 43 3.06 3.80 -10.92
C ASP A 43 2.88 3.32 -9.48
N LEU A 44 3.98 3.07 -8.75
CA LEU A 44 3.93 2.70 -7.34
C LEU A 44 3.31 3.81 -6.47
N ILE A 45 3.71 5.07 -6.68
CA ILE A 45 3.12 6.21 -5.96
C ILE A 45 1.64 6.39 -6.32
N SER A 46 1.30 6.20 -7.61
CA SER A 46 -0.08 6.20 -8.10
C SER A 46 -0.95 5.15 -7.43
N HIS A 47 -0.40 3.95 -7.23
CA HIS A 47 -1.07 2.87 -6.52
C HIS A 47 -1.37 3.27 -5.06
N LEU A 48 -0.38 3.78 -4.32
CA LEU A 48 -0.56 4.19 -2.92
C LEU A 48 -1.64 5.26 -2.72
N ALA A 49 -1.65 6.28 -3.59
CA ALA A 49 -2.71 7.29 -3.60
C ALA A 49 -4.08 6.67 -3.95
N GLY A 50 -4.10 5.78 -4.95
CA GLY A 50 -5.31 5.08 -5.38
C GLY A 50 -5.92 4.18 -4.32
N VAL A 51 -5.10 3.45 -3.56
CA VAL A 51 -5.56 2.64 -2.42
C VAL A 51 -6.27 3.54 -1.40
N ALA A 52 -5.68 4.67 -1.04
CA ALA A 52 -6.31 5.62 -0.12
C ALA A 52 -7.67 6.10 -0.63
N ARG A 53 -7.73 6.45 -1.93
CA ARG A 53 -8.97 6.88 -2.58
C ARG A 53 -10.03 5.79 -2.59
N ASP A 54 -9.67 4.55 -2.91
CA ASP A 54 -10.61 3.44 -3.02
C ASP A 54 -11.19 3.04 -1.66
N PHE A 55 -10.38 3.03 -0.60
CA PHE A 55 -10.90 2.82 0.76
C PHE A 55 -11.88 3.91 1.17
N VAL A 56 -11.57 5.18 0.90
CA VAL A 56 -12.46 6.31 1.23
C VAL A 56 -13.75 6.27 0.43
N ALA A 57 -13.68 5.86 -0.84
CA ALA A 57 -14.85 5.74 -1.72
C ALA A 57 -15.65 4.43 -1.53
N GLY A 58 -15.11 3.45 -0.79
CA GLY A 58 -15.69 2.11 -0.67
C GLY A 58 -15.55 1.25 -1.94
N ASN A 59 -14.66 1.62 -2.85
CA ASN A 59 -14.37 0.90 -4.10
C ASN A 59 -13.46 -0.31 -3.84
N LEU A 60 -13.91 -1.24 -3.01
CA LEU A 60 -13.08 -2.36 -2.54
C LEU A 60 -13.44 -3.71 -3.19
N ASP A 61 -14.39 -3.72 -4.12
CA ASP A 61 -14.76 -4.95 -4.82
C ASP A 61 -13.57 -5.52 -5.60
N GLY A 62 -13.27 -6.79 -5.34
CA GLY A 62 -12.15 -7.49 -5.95
C GLY A 62 -10.76 -7.13 -5.41
N ALA A 63 -10.64 -6.28 -4.38
CA ALA A 63 -9.37 -6.07 -3.69
C ALA A 63 -8.89 -7.38 -3.02
N PRO A 64 -7.57 -7.67 -2.99
CA PRO A 64 -6.45 -6.90 -3.53
C PRO A 64 -5.96 -7.45 -4.89
N ARG A 65 -6.86 -7.86 -5.79
CA ARG A 65 -6.47 -8.56 -7.04
C ARG A 65 -5.92 -7.59 -8.10
N PRO A 66 -5.13 -8.09 -9.09
CA PRO A 66 -4.51 -7.24 -10.12
C PRO A 66 -5.44 -6.29 -10.88
N PRO A 67 -6.69 -6.64 -11.23
CA PRO A 67 -7.60 -5.69 -11.88
C PRO A 67 -7.91 -4.45 -11.03
N TRP A 68 -7.97 -4.61 -9.70
CA TRP A 68 -8.23 -3.52 -8.76
C TRP A 68 -7.02 -2.57 -8.70
N THR A 69 -5.80 -3.12 -8.57
CA THR A 69 -4.57 -2.30 -8.56
C THR A 69 -4.31 -1.62 -9.91
N ALA A 70 -4.63 -2.28 -11.03
CA ALA A 70 -4.47 -1.71 -12.37
C ALA A 70 -5.33 -0.44 -12.59
N VAL A 71 -6.52 -0.36 -11.99
CA VAL A 71 -7.37 0.84 -12.06
C VAL A 71 -6.69 2.03 -11.39
N GLN A 72 -6.05 1.80 -10.24
CA GLN A 72 -5.40 2.85 -9.46
C GLN A 72 -4.22 3.48 -10.21
N VAL A 73 -3.37 2.64 -10.81
CA VAL A 73 -2.25 3.06 -11.64
C VAL A 73 -2.75 3.76 -12.90
N LYS A 74 -3.65 3.12 -13.65
CA LYS A 74 -4.13 3.65 -14.93
C LYS A 74 -4.85 5.00 -14.81
N ALA A 75 -5.60 5.21 -13.73
CA ALA A 75 -6.30 6.48 -13.49
C ALA A 75 -5.34 7.67 -13.31
N ARG A 76 -4.09 7.43 -12.91
CA ARG A 76 -3.09 8.47 -12.58
C ARG A 76 -1.92 8.52 -13.55
N GLN A 77 -1.86 7.62 -14.53
CA GLN A 77 -0.72 7.47 -15.46
C GLN A 77 -0.29 8.77 -16.18
N VAL A 78 -1.22 9.71 -16.39
CA VAL A 78 -0.95 10.98 -17.12
C VAL A 78 -0.81 12.17 -16.17
N LEU A 79 -0.97 11.97 -14.87
CA LEU A 79 -0.89 13.04 -13.89
C LEU A 79 0.57 13.28 -13.47
N PRO A 80 0.97 14.54 -13.27
CA PRO A 80 2.26 14.81 -12.64
C PRO A 80 2.26 14.24 -11.21
N VAL A 81 3.43 13.80 -10.73
CA VAL A 81 3.56 13.20 -9.38
C VAL A 81 3.03 14.13 -8.29
N ASP A 82 3.22 15.45 -8.44
CA ASP A 82 2.74 16.43 -7.47
C ASP A 82 1.22 16.41 -7.30
N ALA A 83 0.46 16.22 -8.39
CA ALA A 83 -0.99 16.12 -8.33
C ALA A 83 -1.44 14.81 -7.64
N ILE A 84 -0.68 13.74 -7.82
CA ILE A 84 -0.93 12.46 -7.15
C ILE A 84 -0.65 12.58 -5.64
N LEU A 85 0.43 13.27 -5.26
CA LEU A 85 0.76 13.54 -3.87
C LEU A 85 -0.25 14.47 -3.20
N GLU A 86 -0.77 15.47 -3.92
CA GLU A 86 -1.87 16.33 -3.44
C GLU A 86 -3.13 15.51 -3.18
N GLU A 87 -3.53 14.65 -4.11
CA GLU A 87 -4.67 13.74 -3.91
C GLU A 87 -4.46 12.82 -2.69
N TRP A 88 -3.25 12.30 -2.50
CA TRP A 88 -2.93 11.45 -1.37
C TRP A 88 -2.89 12.22 -0.04
N ALA A 89 -2.48 13.49 -0.07
CA ALA A 89 -2.52 14.40 1.08
C ALA A 89 -3.97 14.70 1.52
N GLU A 90 -4.90 14.80 0.58
CA GLU A 90 -6.34 14.98 0.86
C GLU A 90 -7.00 13.70 1.39
N THR A 91 -6.75 12.57 0.73
CA THR A 91 -7.44 11.30 1.01
C THR A 91 -6.84 10.51 2.17
N GLY A 92 -5.51 10.57 2.35
CA GLY A 92 -4.77 9.83 3.37
C GLY A 92 -5.28 10.05 4.80
N PRO A 93 -5.47 11.30 5.27
CA PRO A 93 -6.03 11.58 6.60
C PRO A 93 -7.44 11.03 6.80
N THR A 94 -8.22 10.88 5.73
CA THR A 94 -9.56 10.29 5.81
C THR A 94 -9.46 8.77 5.97
N LEU A 95 -8.54 8.12 5.25
CA LEU A 95 -8.24 6.70 5.47
C LEU A 95 -7.75 6.44 6.91
N GLU A 96 -6.86 7.28 7.45
CA GLU A 96 -6.41 7.18 8.85
C GLU A 96 -7.60 7.18 9.84
N LYS A 97 -8.58 8.06 9.64
CA LYS A 97 -9.80 8.10 10.45
C LYS A 97 -10.64 6.83 10.29
N LEU A 98 -10.76 6.31 9.06
CA LEU A 98 -11.46 5.05 8.79
C LEU A 98 -10.80 3.88 9.53
N ILE A 99 -9.47 3.77 9.48
CA ILE A 99 -8.70 2.75 10.20
C ILE A 99 -8.99 2.86 11.70
N ARG A 100 -8.80 4.04 12.32
CA ARG A 100 -9.03 4.24 13.77
C ARG A 100 -10.45 3.91 14.20
N SER A 101 -11.43 4.24 13.37
CA SER A 101 -12.84 4.03 13.68
C SER A 101 -13.26 2.56 13.64
N GLY A 102 -12.47 1.68 13.00
CA GLY A 102 -12.85 0.29 12.74
C GLY A 102 -14.18 0.13 11.99
N SER A 103 -14.67 1.19 11.33
CA SER A 103 -16.06 1.31 10.88
C SER A 103 -16.33 0.72 9.49
N THR A 104 -15.36 0.02 8.92
CA THR A 104 -15.56 -0.73 7.65
C THR A 104 -15.41 -2.22 7.89
N THR A 105 -16.29 -2.95 7.23
CA THR A 105 -16.37 -4.42 7.29
C THR A 105 -15.37 -5.09 6.36
N HIS A 106 -14.59 -4.32 5.58
CA HIS A 106 -13.65 -4.91 4.65
C HIS A 106 -12.41 -5.41 5.39
N PRO A 107 -12.05 -6.70 5.27
CA PRO A 107 -10.98 -7.32 6.06
C PRO A 107 -9.59 -6.69 5.81
N LEU A 108 -9.42 -5.96 4.70
CA LEU A 108 -8.16 -5.28 4.37
C LEU A 108 -8.01 -3.90 5.00
N VAL A 109 -9.04 -3.31 5.63
CA VAL A 109 -8.93 -1.94 6.18
C VAL A 109 -7.89 -1.82 7.29
N CYS A 110 -7.58 -2.89 8.01
CA CYS A 110 -6.55 -2.85 9.05
C CYS A 110 -5.13 -2.94 8.48
N HIS A 111 -4.97 -3.23 7.18
CA HIS A 111 -3.69 -3.49 6.52
C HIS A 111 -3.15 -2.43 5.54
N PRO A 112 -3.73 -1.22 5.33
CA PRO A 112 -3.11 -0.22 4.46
C PRO A 112 -1.70 0.17 4.88
N TYR A 113 -1.36 0.06 6.17
CA TYR A 113 0.01 0.29 6.64
C TYR A 113 0.99 -0.80 6.17
N VAL A 114 0.54 -2.04 5.96
CA VAL A 114 1.37 -3.14 5.45
C VAL A 114 1.69 -2.91 3.98
N ASP A 115 0.65 -2.58 3.22
CA ASP A 115 0.74 -2.21 1.80
C ASP A 115 1.69 -1.02 1.61
N ALA A 116 1.40 0.09 2.30
CA ALA A 116 2.24 1.29 2.26
C ALA A 116 3.68 1.03 2.71
N GLY A 117 3.88 0.25 3.77
CA GLY A 117 5.22 -0.06 4.28
C GLY A 117 6.03 -0.98 3.36
N THR A 118 5.36 -1.91 2.66
CA THR A 118 5.99 -2.78 1.66
C THR A 118 6.44 -1.95 0.46
N HIS A 119 5.54 -1.11 -0.06
CA HIS A 119 5.85 -0.27 -1.21
C HIS A 119 6.79 0.91 -0.90
N GLU A 120 6.87 1.36 0.35
CA GLU A 120 7.97 2.23 0.81
C GLU A 120 9.32 1.52 0.64
N ALA A 121 9.43 0.25 1.08
CA ALA A 121 10.67 -0.51 0.91
C ALA A 121 11.01 -0.73 -0.57
N ASP A 122 10.01 -1.05 -1.40
CA ASP A 122 10.18 -1.19 -2.85
C ASP A 122 10.67 0.11 -3.51
N LEU A 123 10.10 1.26 -3.11
CA LEU A 123 10.52 2.58 -3.57
C LEU A 123 12.01 2.81 -3.27
N HIS A 124 12.41 2.64 -2.01
CA HIS A 124 13.80 2.83 -1.60
C HIS A 124 14.76 1.85 -2.29
N GLY A 125 14.32 0.62 -2.54
CA GLY A 125 15.06 -0.37 -3.33
C GLY A 125 15.24 0.06 -4.79
N ALA A 126 14.20 0.63 -5.41
CA ALA A 126 14.24 1.10 -6.80
C ALA A 126 15.17 2.31 -6.99
N ILE A 127 15.19 3.25 -6.04
CA ILE A 127 16.01 4.48 -6.13
C ILE A 127 17.37 4.37 -5.43
N GLY A 128 17.69 3.22 -4.82
CA GLY A 128 19.00 2.93 -4.25
C GLY A 128 19.32 3.68 -2.94
N THR A 129 18.31 4.12 -2.18
CA THR A 129 18.50 4.90 -0.94
C THR A 129 18.54 4.05 0.34
N GLY A 130 18.59 2.72 0.19
CA GLY A 130 18.77 1.79 1.31
C GLY A 130 17.45 1.29 1.91
N ARG A 131 17.43 0.98 3.21
CA ARG A 131 16.23 0.51 3.91
C ARG A 131 15.52 1.70 4.56
N PRO A 132 14.19 1.86 4.41
CA PRO A 132 13.47 2.89 5.12
C PRO A 132 13.52 2.67 6.64
N PRO A 133 13.40 3.73 7.45
CA PRO A 133 13.22 3.61 8.89
C PRO A 133 11.81 3.04 9.15
N CYS A 134 11.70 1.72 9.31
CA CYS A 134 10.40 1.08 9.46
C CYS A 134 10.41 -0.03 10.55
N PRO A 135 9.61 0.08 11.62
CA PRO A 135 9.36 -1.02 12.56
C PRO A 135 8.62 -2.21 11.93
N ALA A 136 7.82 -1.95 10.88
CA ALA A 136 6.97 -2.96 10.22
C ALA A 136 7.68 -3.77 9.11
N CYS A 137 8.84 -3.36 8.62
CA CYS A 137 9.55 -4.07 7.55
C CYS A 137 10.16 -5.42 7.99
N HIS A 138 9.85 -5.92 9.19
CA HIS A 138 10.10 -7.30 9.61
C HIS A 138 9.09 -8.31 9.02
N SER A 139 7.94 -7.88 8.49
CA SER A 139 6.91 -8.79 7.98
C SER A 139 6.97 -9.10 6.47
N ALA A 140 7.78 -8.39 5.68
CA ALA A 140 7.89 -8.65 4.23
C ALA A 140 8.63 -9.96 3.88
N LEU A 141 9.19 -10.66 4.86
CA LEU A 141 9.74 -12.02 4.71
C LEU A 141 8.83 -13.12 5.30
N ILE A 142 7.67 -12.77 5.87
CA ILE A 142 6.77 -13.71 6.57
C ILE A 142 5.32 -13.49 6.12
N LEU A 143 5.05 -13.67 4.83
CA LEU A 143 3.70 -14.03 4.35
C LEU A 143 3.67 -15.44 3.71
N SER A 144 4.77 -16.21 3.86
CA SER A 144 4.84 -17.62 3.46
C SER A 144 4.42 -18.59 4.57
N THR A 145 4.38 -18.18 5.85
CA THR A 145 4.04 -19.09 6.94
C THR A 145 3.27 -18.40 8.05
N THR A 146 2.07 -18.94 8.32
CA THR A 146 1.31 -18.95 9.58
C THR A 146 0.68 -17.64 10.09
N GLU A 147 -0.66 -17.64 10.03
CA GLU A 147 -1.70 -17.18 10.98
C GLU A 147 -1.41 -15.98 11.91
N LEU A 148 -2.39 -15.06 12.05
CA LEU A 148 -2.99 -14.57 13.33
C LEU A 148 -3.91 -13.32 13.09
N PRO A 149 -4.85 -13.00 14.00
CA PRO A 149 -6.28 -12.93 13.65
C PRO A 149 -6.90 -11.54 13.76
N CYS A 150 -8.09 -11.38 13.16
CA CYS A 150 -9.14 -10.53 13.71
C CYS A 150 -10.45 -11.34 13.77
N GLY A 151 -10.91 -11.65 14.99
CA GLY A 151 -12.23 -12.25 15.24
C GLY A 151 -12.29 -13.78 15.16
N GLN A 152 -12.81 -14.41 16.21
CA GLN A 152 -12.97 -15.86 16.32
C GLN A 152 -14.04 -16.41 15.36
N GLY A 153 -13.67 -17.38 14.54
CA GLY A 153 -14.57 -18.20 13.74
C GLY A 153 -13.75 -19.21 12.94
N GLY A 154 -13.67 -20.46 13.42
CA GLY A 154 -12.76 -21.48 12.89
C GLY A 154 -12.95 -21.80 11.41
N PHE A 155 -11.84 -21.99 10.70
CA PHE A 155 -11.83 -22.47 9.31
C PHE A 155 -10.76 -23.56 9.15
N ASP A 156 -11.10 -24.64 8.44
CA ASP A 156 -10.30 -25.86 8.26
C ASP A 156 -9.31 -25.72 7.07
N SER A 157 -8.03 -25.98 7.33
CA SER A 157 -6.86 -25.56 6.53
C SER A 157 -6.43 -26.51 5.39
N ARG A 158 -7.31 -27.38 4.85
CA ARG A 158 -6.86 -28.47 3.93
C ARG A 158 -7.05 -28.30 2.43
N ARG A 159 -7.45 -27.13 1.89
CA ARG A 159 -7.56 -26.96 0.43
C ARG A 159 -7.19 -25.56 -0.06
N LEU A 160 -5.90 -25.30 -0.30
CA LEU A 160 -5.44 -24.38 -1.36
C LEU A 160 -3.91 -24.46 -1.51
N VAL A 161 -3.42 -25.63 -1.89
CA VAL A 161 -2.11 -25.79 -2.52
C VAL A 161 -2.37 -26.47 -3.86
N LEU A 162 -2.50 -25.69 -4.94
CA LEU A 162 -2.22 -26.05 -6.35
C LEU A 162 -2.92 -25.07 -7.33
N SER A 163 -2.20 -24.73 -8.41
CA SER A 163 -2.45 -23.76 -9.51
C SER A 163 -2.04 -22.31 -9.18
N LEU A 164 -1.01 -21.71 -9.80
CA LEU A 164 -0.54 -21.79 -11.20
C LEU A 164 1.01 -21.75 -11.24
N ALA A 165 1.72 -22.74 -11.81
CA ALA A 165 2.03 -22.83 -13.25
C ALA A 165 0.86 -22.68 -14.24
#